data_AF-A0A6P8H5T0-F1
#
_entry.id   AF-A0A6P8H5T0-F1
#
_cell.length_a   1.000
_cell.length_b   1.000
_cell.length_c   1.000
_cell.angle_alpha   90.00
_cell.angle_beta   90.00
_cell.angle_gamma   90.00
#
_symmetry.space_group_name_H-M   'P 1'
#
loop_
_entity.id
_entity.type
_entity.pdbx_description
1 polymer ?
#
loop_
_entity_poly.entity_id
_entity_poly.type
_entity_poly.pdbx_seq_one_letter_code
_entity_poly.pdbx_strand_id
1 'polypeptide(L)'
;MAYTFVIQGQQTDVFCHMTEITGCGTGGWTLTMKIDGAKDTFGHSSSYWSNKIAYNQTAGKTGFDSMETKMPSYWGVSFSAICVGFTVNGVTNFATIPYTATSLHDVIASGSQRAVALLGKSKWQSMIAGTSMQPYCNREGFNLQLVRIGIMTNNENDCGSTDSFIGYGGSVGVYCGNRCYLSCSNGDKAIAAVGYILVK
;
A
#
# COMPACT_ATOMS: atom_id res chain seq x y z
N MET A 1 15.72 12.17 1.15
CA MET A 1 15.98 13.19 0.11
C MET A 1 15.91 12.52 -1.25
N ALA A 2 15.78 13.29 -2.35
CA ALA A 2 15.79 12.70 -3.68
C ALA A 2 17.22 12.29 -4.10
N TYR A 3 17.33 11.13 -4.74
CA TYR A 3 18.54 10.63 -5.37
C TYR A 3 18.24 10.27 -6.81
N THR A 4 19.25 10.42 -7.66
CA THR A 4 19.15 10.13 -9.09
C THR A 4 19.60 8.70 -9.38
N PHE A 5 18.74 7.92 -10.02
CA PHE A 5 19.02 6.56 -10.48
C PHE A 5 18.83 6.44 -11.98
N VAL A 6 19.49 5.46 -12.60
CA VAL A 6 19.15 5.01 -13.95
C VAL A 6 18.28 3.77 -13.82
N ILE A 7 16.97 3.93 -14.06
CA ILE A 7 16.00 2.84 -14.00
C ILE A 7 15.61 2.49 -15.44
N GLN A 8 15.98 1.28 -15.88
CA GLN A 8 15.74 0.81 -17.26
C GLN A 8 16.22 1.80 -18.34
N GLY A 9 17.38 2.42 -18.12
CA GLY A 9 17.99 3.38 -19.04
C GLY A 9 17.48 4.82 -18.93
N GLN A 10 16.52 5.10 -18.04
CA GLN A 10 16.00 6.44 -17.80
C GLN A 10 16.49 7.01 -16.47
N GLN A 11 17.05 8.23 -16.52
CA GLN A 11 17.43 8.98 -15.33
C GLN A 11 16.17 9.41 -14.56
N THR A 12 16.07 9.00 -13.30
CA THR A 12 14.91 9.18 -12.43
C THR A 12 15.37 9.73 -11.09
N ASP A 13 14.81 10.87 -10.68
CA ASP A 13 14.98 11.38 -9.32
C ASP A 13 13.87 10.82 -8.44
N VAL A 14 14.24 10.08 -7.39
CA VAL A 14 13.29 9.44 -6.47
C VAL A 14 13.70 9.69 -5.03
N PHE A 15 12.72 9.91 -4.17
CA PHE A 15 12.94 10.00 -2.74
C PHE A 15 13.46 8.67 -2.18
N CYS A 16 14.64 8.72 -1.56
CA CYS A 16 15.14 7.64 -0.71
C CYS A 16 15.24 8.14 0.73
N HIS A 17 14.74 7.30 1.64
CA HIS A 17 14.89 7.49 3.07
C HIS A 17 16.10 6.68 3.53
N MET A 18 17.18 7.37 3.87
CA MET A 18 18.50 6.76 4.13
C MET A 18 18.79 6.55 5.63
N THR A 19 17.91 7.03 6.50
CA THR A 19 18.00 6.83 7.94
C THR A 19 17.01 5.76 8.38
N GLU A 20 16.95 5.45 9.67
CA GLU A 20 15.94 4.54 10.21
C GLU A 20 14.51 5.08 9.96
N ILE A 21 13.62 4.17 9.56
CA ILE A 21 12.16 4.38 9.65
C ILE A 21 11.66 3.48 10.78
N THR A 22 11.11 4.06 11.85
CA THR A 22 10.50 3.29 12.94
C THR A 22 9.45 2.33 12.38
N GLY A 23 9.62 1.02 12.61
CA GLY A 23 8.75 -0.03 12.09
C GLY A 23 9.21 -0.67 10.77
N CYS A 24 10.17 -0.04 10.07
CA CYS A 24 10.85 -0.63 8.91
C CYS A 24 12.35 -0.86 9.10
N GLY A 25 12.94 -0.23 10.11
CA GLY A 25 14.36 -0.33 10.41
C GLY A 25 15.25 0.42 9.42
N THR A 26 16.54 0.11 9.46
CA THR A 26 17.56 0.77 8.64
C THR A 26 17.56 0.26 7.20
N GLY A 27 18.11 1.07 6.30
CA GLY A 27 18.27 0.76 4.88
C GLY A 27 17.91 1.95 4.00
N GLY A 28 18.39 1.94 2.75
CA GLY A 28 18.02 2.93 1.74
C GLY A 28 16.65 2.60 1.16
N TRP A 29 15.58 3.03 1.82
CA TRP A 29 14.22 2.77 1.37
C TRP A 29 13.86 3.68 0.20
N THR A 30 13.56 3.10 -0.95
CA THR A 30 13.26 3.84 -2.19
C THR A 30 11.75 3.94 -2.39
N LEU A 31 11.22 5.17 -2.51
CA LEU A 31 9.80 5.43 -2.71
C LEU A 31 9.32 4.84 -4.04
N THR A 32 8.18 4.15 -4.04
CA THR A 32 7.53 3.63 -5.26
C THR A 32 6.20 4.32 -5.53
N MET A 33 5.39 4.53 -4.49
CA MET A 33 4.07 5.17 -4.62
C MET A 33 3.70 5.98 -3.37
N LYS A 34 2.91 7.04 -3.60
CA LYS A 34 2.12 7.75 -2.60
C LYS A 34 0.67 7.77 -3.06
N ILE A 35 -0.25 7.39 -2.18
CA ILE A 35 -1.67 7.23 -2.51
C ILE A 35 -2.50 8.06 -1.55
N ASP A 36 -3.36 8.92 -2.07
CA ASP A 36 -4.31 9.68 -1.27
C ASP A 36 -5.61 8.87 -1.21
N GLY A 37 -5.93 8.31 -0.04
CA GLY A 37 -7.05 7.40 0.10
C GLY A 37 -8.42 8.00 -0.17
N ALA A 38 -8.52 9.33 -0.24
CA ALA A 38 -9.73 10.04 -0.63
C ALA A 38 -9.88 10.22 -2.16
N LYS A 39 -8.87 9.85 -2.95
CA LYS A 39 -8.85 9.98 -4.42
C LYS A 39 -8.81 8.62 -5.10
N ASP A 40 -9.52 8.50 -6.21
CA ASP A 40 -9.67 7.25 -6.96
C ASP A 40 -8.52 6.97 -7.94
N THR A 41 -7.53 7.87 -8.02
CA THR A 41 -6.36 7.78 -8.91
C THR A 41 -5.73 6.38 -8.90
N PHE A 42 -5.53 5.83 -7.70
CA PHE A 42 -4.95 4.50 -7.49
C PHE A 42 -5.95 3.52 -6.91
N GLY A 43 -7.24 3.67 -7.19
CA GLY A 43 -8.25 2.69 -6.80
C GLY A 43 -8.01 1.31 -7.40
N HIS A 44 -8.74 0.30 -6.90
CA HIS A 44 -8.50 -1.10 -7.25
C HIS A 44 -8.45 -1.34 -8.76
N SER A 45 -9.41 -0.82 -9.53
CA SER A 45 -9.48 -0.99 -10.99
C SER A 45 -8.53 -0.11 -11.79
N SER A 46 -7.73 0.75 -11.14
CA SER A 46 -6.86 1.70 -11.82
C SER A 46 -5.82 0.99 -12.70
N SER A 47 -5.67 1.45 -13.94
CA SER A 47 -4.67 0.93 -14.87
C SER A 47 -3.23 1.23 -14.41
N TYR A 48 -3.04 2.17 -13.47
CA TYR A 48 -1.72 2.45 -12.89
C TYR A 48 -1.13 1.25 -12.15
N TRP A 49 -1.93 0.29 -11.70
CA TRP A 49 -1.39 -0.93 -11.07
C TRP A 49 -0.68 -1.86 -12.06
N SER A 50 -1.12 -1.89 -13.32
CA SER A 50 -0.64 -2.83 -14.34
C SER A 50 0.17 -2.19 -15.47
N ASN A 51 0.17 -0.85 -15.60
CA ASN A 51 0.98 -0.16 -16.60
C ASN A 51 2.37 0.23 -16.06
N LYS A 52 3.30 0.59 -16.95
CA LYS A 52 4.61 1.17 -16.63
C LYS A 52 4.64 2.68 -16.90
N ILE A 53 3.54 3.35 -16.57
CA ILE A 53 3.37 4.81 -16.71
C ILE A 53 3.58 5.45 -15.34
N ALA A 54 4.41 6.49 -15.29
CA ALA A 54 4.63 7.29 -14.10
C ALA A 54 3.45 8.25 -13.85
N TYR A 55 3.22 8.61 -12.59
CA TYR A 55 2.25 9.64 -12.21
C TYR A 55 2.93 10.64 -11.28
N ASN A 56 2.83 11.94 -11.61
CA ASN A 56 3.33 13.05 -10.79
C ASN A 56 4.74 12.80 -10.21
N GLN A 57 5.73 12.66 -11.09
CA GLN A 57 7.10 12.34 -10.67
C GLN A 57 7.75 13.44 -9.80
N THR A 58 7.29 14.69 -9.94
CA THR A 58 7.73 15.79 -9.08
C THR A 58 7.41 15.51 -7.61
N ALA A 59 6.21 14.98 -7.31
CA ALA A 59 5.86 14.56 -5.96
C ALA A 59 6.67 13.35 -5.49
N GLY A 60 7.24 12.54 -6.38
CA GLY A 60 8.13 11.44 -6.00
C GLY A 60 9.52 11.86 -5.53
N LYS A 61 9.86 13.15 -5.60
CA LYS A 61 11.13 13.71 -5.09
C LYS A 61 11.05 14.10 -3.61
N THR A 62 9.84 14.21 -3.07
CA THR A 62 9.58 14.56 -1.67
C THR A 62 9.19 13.32 -0.86
N GLY A 63 9.32 13.43 0.46
CA GLY A 63 9.04 12.33 1.38
C GLY A 63 7.55 12.13 1.67
N PHE A 64 7.23 11.99 2.96
CA PHE A 64 5.91 11.58 3.45
C PHE A 64 4.88 12.73 3.49
N ASP A 65 4.69 13.43 2.37
CA ASP A 65 3.59 14.38 2.17
C ASP A 65 2.35 13.69 1.56
N SER A 66 1.30 14.45 1.23
CA SER A 66 0.03 13.95 0.68
C SER A 66 -0.09 14.01 -0.85
N MET A 67 0.98 14.38 -1.56
CA MET A 67 0.93 14.47 -3.02
C MET A 67 1.11 13.08 -3.64
N GLU A 68 0.06 12.62 -4.33
CA GLU A 68 0.05 11.34 -5.03
C GLU A 68 1.19 11.21 -6.04
N THR A 69 1.79 10.01 -6.10
CA THR A 69 2.85 9.70 -7.08
C THR A 69 2.92 8.21 -7.38
N LYS A 70 3.38 7.88 -8.58
CA LYS A 70 3.83 6.56 -8.97
C LYS A 70 5.15 6.70 -9.72
N MET A 71 6.20 6.11 -9.18
CA MET A 71 7.57 6.28 -9.65
C MET A 71 8.06 5.08 -10.45
N PRO A 72 9.06 5.26 -11.34
CA PRO A 72 9.69 4.16 -12.08
C PRO A 72 10.26 3.03 -11.21
N SER A 73 10.62 3.33 -9.97
CA SER A 73 10.98 2.32 -8.95
C SER A 73 9.89 1.27 -8.71
N TYR A 74 8.62 1.56 -8.99
CA TYR A 74 7.53 0.58 -8.92
C TYR A 74 7.72 -0.61 -9.87
N TRP A 75 8.27 -0.39 -11.08
CA TRP A 75 8.42 -1.43 -12.11
C TRP A 75 9.86 -1.74 -12.50
N GLY A 76 10.84 -1.02 -11.95
CA GLY A 76 12.24 -1.12 -12.36
C GLY A 76 13.24 -1.39 -11.23
N VAL A 77 12.78 -1.62 -10.00
CA VAL A 77 13.65 -1.91 -8.85
C VAL A 77 13.24 -3.24 -8.21
N SER A 78 14.19 -4.18 -8.16
CA SER A 78 14.04 -5.41 -7.39
C SER A 78 14.21 -5.13 -5.90
N PHE A 79 13.55 -5.92 -5.07
CA PHE A 79 13.54 -5.70 -3.63
C PHE A 79 13.43 -7.01 -2.87
N SER A 80 13.83 -6.96 -1.60
CA SER A 80 13.75 -8.03 -0.61
C SER A 80 12.73 -7.72 0.51
N ALA A 81 12.35 -6.45 0.64
CA ALA A 81 11.34 -6.01 1.60
C ALA A 81 10.55 -4.80 1.08
N ILE A 82 9.32 -4.67 1.59
CA ILE A 82 8.43 -3.53 1.34
C ILE A 82 8.20 -2.80 2.66
N CYS A 83 8.39 -1.49 2.69
CA CYS A 83 7.97 -0.65 3.81
C CYS A 83 6.65 0.03 3.44
N VAL A 84 5.62 -0.27 4.20
CA VAL A 84 4.27 0.29 4.04
C VAL A 84 3.99 1.27 5.16
N GLY A 85 3.41 2.41 4.83
CA GLY A 85 3.03 3.44 5.79
C GLY A 85 1.66 4.04 5.54
N PHE A 86 1.03 4.51 6.61
CA PHE A 86 -0.23 5.26 6.57
C PHE A 86 -0.12 6.51 7.44
N THR A 87 -0.56 7.65 6.90
CA THR A 87 -0.79 8.89 7.67
C THR A 87 -2.27 9.17 7.78
N VAL A 88 -2.75 9.35 9.02
CA VAL A 88 -4.11 9.83 9.34
C VAL A 88 -3.99 10.91 10.41
N ASN A 89 -4.60 12.08 10.20
CA ASN A 89 -4.56 13.22 11.14
C ASN A 89 -3.14 13.59 11.63
N GLY A 90 -2.15 13.54 10.73
CA GLY A 90 -0.76 13.86 11.03
C GLY A 90 0.03 12.75 11.77
N VAL A 91 -0.61 11.64 12.11
CA VAL A 91 0.07 10.48 12.73
C VAL A 91 0.42 9.49 11.63
N THR A 92 1.70 9.14 11.53
CA THR A 92 2.22 8.17 10.55
C THR A 92 2.73 6.93 11.25
N ASN A 93 2.27 5.76 10.81
CA ASN A 93 2.79 4.46 11.25
C ASN A 93 3.36 3.68 10.06
N PHE A 94 4.46 2.98 10.29
CA PHE A 94 5.11 2.12 9.29
C PHE A 94 5.25 0.68 9.76
N ALA A 95 5.33 -0.23 8.78
CA ALA A 95 5.65 -1.64 8.98
C ALA A 95 6.41 -2.20 7.79
N THR A 96 7.35 -3.10 8.05
CA THR A 96 8.02 -3.87 7.00
C THR A 96 7.32 -5.19 6.73
N ILE A 97 7.14 -5.48 5.45
CA ILE A 97 6.71 -6.75 4.89
C ILE A 97 7.94 -7.41 4.25
N PRO A 98 8.40 -8.56 4.76
CA PRO A 98 9.46 -9.32 4.11
C PRO A 98 8.89 -10.02 2.87
N TYR A 99 9.22 -9.52 1.69
CA TYR A 99 8.75 -10.08 0.42
C TYR A 99 9.76 -9.76 -0.68
N THR A 100 10.19 -10.78 -1.43
CA THR A 100 11.19 -10.63 -2.49
C THR A 100 10.54 -10.69 -3.87
N ALA A 101 10.87 -9.73 -4.74
CA ALA A 101 10.44 -9.72 -6.13
C ALA A 101 11.36 -8.86 -7.01
N THR A 102 11.22 -9.02 -8.32
CA THR A 102 11.92 -8.22 -9.33
C THR A 102 11.37 -6.80 -9.48
N SER A 103 10.10 -6.57 -9.16
CA SER A 103 9.47 -5.26 -9.02
C SER A 103 8.05 -5.37 -8.44
N LEU A 104 7.46 -4.27 -7.96
CA LEU A 104 6.06 -4.28 -7.48
C LEU A 104 5.09 -4.51 -8.66
N HIS A 105 5.45 -4.01 -9.84
CA HIS A 105 4.74 -4.28 -11.08
C HIS A 105 4.64 -5.78 -11.36
N ASP A 106 5.74 -6.55 -11.22
CA ASP A 106 5.70 -8.01 -11.44
C ASP A 106 4.82 -8.74 -10.41
N VAL A 107 4.65 -8.15 -9.21
CA VAL A 107 3.76 -8.69 -8.17
C VAL A 107 2.28 -8.42 -8.50
N ILE A 108 1.97 -7.23 -9.03
CA ILE A 108 0.61 -6.71 -9.08
C ILE A 108 0.00 -6.80 -10.49
N ALA A 109 0.79 -6.60 -11.55
CA ALA A 109 0.29 -6.32 -12.90
C ALA A 109 -0.54 -7.43 -13.53
N SER A 110 -0.34 -8.70 -13.13
CA SER A 110 -1.15 -9.82 -13.64
C SER A 110 -2.62 -9.72 -13.20
N GLY A 111 -2.92 -8.93 -12.16
CA GLY A 111 -4.25 -8.85 -11.54
C GLY A 111 -4.68 -10.11 -10.81
N SER A 112 -3.91 -11.19 -10.91
CA SER A 112 -4.19 -12.47 -10.25
C SER A 112 -4.01 -12.31 -8.75
N GLN A 113 -4.99 -12.79 -7.98
CA GLN A 113 -4.93 -12.82 -6.54
C GLN A 113 -3.73 -13.64 -6.06
N ARG A 114 -2.94 -13.09 -5.14
CA ARG A 114 -1.83 -13.77 -4.47
C ARG A 114 -2.05 -13.67 -2.97
N ALA A 115 -2.70 -14.68 -2.40
CA ALA A 115 -2.92 -14.76 -0.96
C ALA A 115 -1.63 -15.22 -0.27
N VAL A 116 -1.09 -14.38 0.60
CA VAL A 116 0.14 -14.63 1.34
C VAL A 116 0.10 -13.84 2.65
N ALA A 117 0.60 -14.42 3.74
CA ALA A 117 0.73 -13.70 5.00
C ALA A 117 1.69 -12.53 4.84
N LEU A 118 1.30 -11.33 5.30
CA LEU A 118 2.11 -10.12 5.21
C LEU A 118 2.49 -9.64 6.62
N LEU A 119 1.55 -9.03 7.33
CA LEU A 119 1.76 -8.42 8.65
C LEU A 119 0.96 -9.11 9.76
N GLY A 120 -0.12 -9.81 9.40
CA GLY A 120 -1.14 -10.29 10.33
C GLY A 120 -2.18 -9.21 10.65
N LYS A 121 -3.42 -9.66 10.90
CA LYS A 121 -4.59 -8.79 11.15
C LYS A 121 -4.33 -7.71 12.22
N SER A 122 -3.82 -8.12 13.39
CA SER A 122 -3.59 -7.21 14.51
C SER A 122 -2.57 -6.12 14.15
N LYS A 123 -1.56 -6.46 13.35
CA LYS A 123 -0.58 -5.47 12.92
C LYS A 123 -1.20 -4.49 11.93
N TRP A 124 -1.96 -4.94 10.92
CA TRP A 124 -2.72 -4.06 10.03
C TRP A 124 -3.66 -3.12 10.78
N GLN A 125 -4.39 -3.63 11.79
CA GLN A 125 -5.27 -2.81 12.63
C GLN A 125 -4.49 -1.72 13.39
N SER A 126 -3.29 -2.05 13.89
CA SER A 126 -2.45 -1.09 14.61
C SER A 126 -1.88 0.04 13.73
N MET A 127 -1.88 -0.12 12.41
CA MET A 127 -1.32 0.88 11.49
C MET A 127 -2.15 2.17 11.44
N ILE A 128 -3.46 2.07 11.68
CA ILE A 128 -4.39 3.19 11.62
C ILE A 128 -5.26 3.19 12.89
N ALA A 129 -5.24 4.28 13.63
CA ALA A 129 -6.05 4.43 14.83
C ALA A 129 -7.55 4.41 14.49
N GLY A 130 -8.35 3.73 15.30
CA GLY A 130 -9.81 3.67 15.14
C GLY A 130 -10.29 2.78 14.00
N THR A 131 -9.43 1.92 13.44
CA THR A 131 -9.82 0.91 12.45
C THR A 131 -10.96 0.03 12.93
N SER A 132 -11.68 -0.53 11.97
CA SER A 132 -12.72 -1.51 12.19
C SER A 132 -12.55 -2.63 11.18
N MET A 133 -12.77 -3.86 11.62
CA MET A 133 -12.67 -5.05 10.77
C MET A 133 -13.72 -6.07 11.19
N GLN A 134 -14.13 -6.94 10.27
CA GLN A 134 -14.97 -8.09 10.59
C GLN A 134 -14.12 -9.25 11.16
N PRO A 135 -14.70 -10.22 11.89
CA PRO A 135 -13.93 -11.21 12.65
C PRO A 135 -13.12 -12.23 11.84
N TYR A 136 -13.56 -12.64 10.64
CA TYR A 136 -13.03 -13.82 9.94
C TYR A 136 -12.41 -13.50 8.57
N CYS A 137 -12.13 -14.54 7.78
CA CYS A 137 -11.34 -14.59 6.54
C CYS A 137 -9.87 -14.20 6.73
N ASN A 138 -9.60 -12.98 7.23
CA ASN A 138 -8.27 -12.44 7.52
C ASN A 138 -7.25 -12.66 6.39
N ARG A 139 -7.71 -12.61 5.13
CA ARG A 139 -6.87 -12.92 3.97
C ARG A 139 -5.98 -11.73 3.67
N GLU A 140 -4.68 -11.96 3.66
CA GLU A 140 -3.66 -10.98 3.29
C GLU A 140 -3.10 -11.27 1.90
N GLY A 141 -2.50 -10.25 1.28
CA GLY A 141 -1.70 -10.44 0.08
C GLY A 141 -1.89 -9.35 -0.96
N PHE A 142 -1.75 -9.75 -2.21
CA PHE A 142 -1.76 -8.88 -3.38
C PHE A 142 -2.96 -9.20 -4.28
N ASN A 143 -3.51 -8.17 -4.94
CA ASN A 143 -4.67 -8.29 -5.84
C ASN A 143 -5.86 -9.04 -5.21
N LEU A 144 -6.13 -8.76 -3.93
CA LEU A 144 -7.31 -9.27 -3.25
C LEU A 144 -8.57 -8.61 -3.83
N GLN A 145 -9.74 -9.20 -3.58
CA GLN A 145 -11.01 -8.75 -4.16
C GLN A 145 -11.30 -7.27 -3.92
N LEU A 146 -11.00 -6.76 -2.72
CA LEU A 146 -11.27 -5.37 -2.34
C LEU A 146 -10.04 -4.46 -2.33
N VAL A 147 -8.82 -5.01 -2.35
CA VAL A 147 -7.59 -4.24 -2.09
C VAL A 147 -6.40 -4.80 -2.87
N ARG A 148 -5.53 -3.92 -3.39
CA ARG A 148 -4.36 -4.33 -4.19
C ARG A 148 -3.20 -4.83 -3.34
N ILE A 149 -2.98 -4.24 -2.18
CA ILE A 149 -2.01 -4.70 -1.19
C ILE A 149 -2.64 -4.51 0.18
N GLY A 150 -2.83 -5.56 0.95
CA GLY A 150 -3.44 -5.40 2.27
C GLY A 150 -4.03 -6.67 2.85
N ILE A 151 -5.02 -6.47 3.70
CA ILE A 151 -5.84 -7.51 4.32
C ILE A 151 -7.31 -7.26 4.00
N MET A 152 -8.07 -8.33 3.77
CA MET A 152 -9.52 -8.34 3.71
C MET A 152 -10.12 -9.26 4.78
N THR A 153 -11.25 -8.85 5.35
CA THR A 153 -11.98 -9.61 6.36
C THR A 153 -13.44 -9.74 5.99
N ASN A 154 -14.10 -10.74 6.58
CA ASN A 154 -15.52 -11.00 6.41
C ASN A 154 -16.20 -11.35 7.75
N ASN A 155 -17.52 -11.20 7.84
CA ASN A 155 -18.30 -11.62 9.00
C ASN A 155 -18.62 -13.12 8.99
N GLU A 156 -18.53 -13.80 7.86
CA GLU A 156 -18.45 -15.26 7.75
C GLU A 156 -17.01 -15.74 7.56
N ASN A 157 -16.76 -17.03 7.79
CA ASN A 157 -15.50 -17.66 7.40
C ASN A 157 -15.43 -17.97 5.89
N ASP A 158 -15.90 -17.03 5.07
CA ASP A 158 -15.80 -17.04 3.62
C ASP A 158 -14.98 -15.86 3.13
N CYS A 159 -14.19 -16.07 2.09
CA CYS A 159 -13.32 -15.07 1.50
C CYS A 159 -13.69 -14.74 0.03
N GLY A 160 -14.87 -15.14 -0.43
CA GLY A 160 -15.41 -14.78 -1.74
C GLY A 160 -16.35 -13.57 -1.70
N SER A 161 -16.85 -13.22 -0.51
CA SER A 161 -17.75 -12.08 -0.28
C SER A 161 -17.28 -11.18 0.87
N THR A 162 -15.99 -10.83 0.93
CA THR A 162 -15.49 -9.92 1.98
C THR A 162 -16.09 -8.53 1.88
N ASP A 163 -16.35 -7.89 3.03
CA ASP A 163 -16.90 -6.52 3.09
C ASP A 163 -15.93 -5.48 3.67
N SER A 164 -14.78 -5.92 4.18
CA SER A 164 -13.87 -5.05 4.91
C SER A 164 -12.41 -5.26 4.52
N PHE A 165 -11.63 -4.17 4.53
CA PHE A 165 -10.20 -4.21 4.23
C PHE A 165 -9.40 -3.13 4.96
N ILE A 166 -8.09 -3.36 5.06
CA ILE A 166 -7.07 -2.34 5.34
C ILE A 166 -6.00 -2.48 4.26
N GLY A 167 -5.61 -1.39 3.59
CA GLY A 167 -4.53 -1.46 2.61
C GLY A 167 -4.54 -0.35 1.57
N TYR A 168 -3.97 -0.68 0.41
CA TYR A 168 -3.73 0.20 -0.74
C TYR A 168 -4.49 -0.29 -1.96
N GLY A 169 -5.04 0.63 -2.75
CA GLY A 169 -5.85 0.30 -3.92
C GLY A 169 -7.18 -0.33 -3.57
N GLY A 170 -7.91 0.31 -2.65
CA GLY A 170 -9.27 -0.08 -2.26
C GLY A 170 -10.27 0.04 -3.42
N SER A 171 -11.36 -0.73 -3.36
CA SER A 171 -12.34 -0.81 -4.45
C SER A 171 -13.41 0.29 -4.44
N VAL A 172 -13.89 0.71 -3.27
CA VAL A 172 -15.01 1.66 -3.15
C VAL A 172 -14.87 2.54 -1.91
N GLY A 173 -15.06 3.86 -2.08
CA GLY A 173 -15.20 4.86 -1.01
C GLY A 173 -13.92 5.21 -0.24
N VAL A 174 -12.98 4.28 -0.15
CA VAL A 174 -11.63 4.48 0.38
C VAL A 174 -10.67 3.77 -0.56
N TYR A 175 -9.65 4.46 -1.06
CA TYR A 175 -8.68 3.90 -2.00
C TYR A 175 -7.35 3.57 -1.33
N CYS A 176 -7.11 4.11 -0.13
CA CYS A 176 -6.05 3.74 0.78
C CYS A 176 -6.50 4.00 2.22
N GLY A 177 -6.31 3.04 3.12
CA GLY A 177 -6.75 3.13 4.50
C GLY A 177 -7.63 1.96 4.91
N ASN A 178 -8.71 2.22 5.65
CA ASN A 178 -9.60 1.20 6.20
C ASN A 178 -11.05 1.42 5.76
N ARG A 179 -11.68 0.34 5.27
CA ARG A 179 -13.11 0.26 5.04
C ARG A 179 -13.67 -0.94 5.78
N CYS A 180 -14.76 -0.76 6.49
CA CYS A 180 -15.54 -1.85 7.05
C CYS A 180 -17.02 -1.49 7.02
N TYR A 181 -17.85 -2.42 6.56
CA TYR A 181 -19.30 -2.31 6.52
C TYR A 181 -19.93 -3.59 7.07
N LEU A 182 -20.97 -3.46 7.91
CA LEU A 182 -21.73 -4.55 8.52
C LEU A 182 -20.92 -5.48 9.44
N SER A 183 -21.43 -5.72 10.65
CA SER A 183 -20.81 -6.65 11.61
C SER A 183 -19.35 -6.33 11.95
N CYS A 184 -19.02 -5.03 11.93
CA CYS A 184 -17.69 -4.50 12.13
C CYS A 184 -17.35 -4.31 13.61
N SER A 185 -16.14 -4.68 14.03
CA SER A 185 -15.70 -4.68 15.43
C SER A 185 -15.76 -3.33 16.14
N ASN A 186 -15.68 -2.22 15.39
CA ASN A 186 -15.72 -0.84 15.88
C ASN A 186 -16.73 -0.01 15.08
N GLY A 187 -17.84 -0.63 14.69
CA GLY A 187 -18.86 -0.02 13.81
C GLY A 187 -18.37 0.19 12.38
N ASP A 188 -19.25 0.72 11.54
CA ASP A 188 -18.92 1.01 10.14
C ASP A 188 -17.85 2.11 10.05
N LYS A 189 -16.85 1.89 9.20
CA LYS A 189 -15.73 2.82 8.98
C LYS A 189 -15.43 3.00 7.51
N ALA A 190 -15.03 4.23 7.19
CA ALA A 190 -14.39 4.64 5.95
C ALA A 190 -13.31 5.66 6.33
N ILE A 191 -12.12 5.17 6.64
CA ILE A 191 -10.97 5.98 7.06
C ILE A 191 -10.00 6.06 5.88
N ALA A 192 -9.99 7.20 5.21
CA ALA A 192 -8.98 7.51 4.20
C ALA A 192 -7.65 7.85 4.88
N ALA A 193 -6.56 7.32 4.34
CA ALA A 193 -5.20 7.60 4.76
C ALA A 193 -4.37 8.05 3.56
N VAL A 194 -3.31 8.81 3.83
CA VAL A 194 -2.22 8.93 2.85
C VAL A 194 -1.32 7.72 3.02
N GLY A 195 -1.22 6.92 1.96
CA GLY A 195 -0.42 5.70 1.92
C GLY A 195 0.95 5.91 1.29
N TYR A 196 1.97 5.27 1.86
CA TYR A 196 3.33 5.20 1.31
C TYR A 196 3.74 3.77 1.05
N ILE A 197 4.37 3.52 -0.09
CA ILE A 197 5.00 2.25 -0.42
C ILE A 197 6.45 2.53 -0.80
N LEU A 198 7.38 1.91 -0.09
CA LEU A 198 8.81 1.95 -0.36
C LEU A 198 9.37 0.54 -0.44
N VAL A 199 10.51 0.38 -1.10
CA VAL A 199 11.18 -0.92 -1.26
C VAL A 199 12.67 -0.83 -0.98
N LYS A 200 13.28 -1.94 -0.56
CA LYS A 200 14.74 -2.10 -0.43
C LYS A 200 15.19 -3.50 -0.78
#